data_AF-A0A3Q0J7M7-F1
#
_entry.id   AF-A0A3Q0J7M7-F1
#
_cell.length_a   1.000
_cell.length_b   1.000
_cell.length_c   1.000
_cell.angle_alpha   90.00
_cell.angle_beta   90.00
_cell.angle_gamma   90.00
#
_symmetry.space_group_name_H-M   'P 1'
#
loop_
_entity.id
_entity.type
_entity.pdbx_description
1 polymer ?
#
loop_
_entity_poly.entity_id
_entity_poly.type
_entity_poly.pdbx_seq_one_letter_code
_entity_poly.pdbx_strand_id
1 'polypeptide(L)'
;MVASNSILYRPGEKPDHTVVIKYVPYVGDSKRALDEYTSEILLGGHNTISMHNTCEDSLLASPLILDLIILAELSSRIQFTSPTVAEYTYFHPVLSILSYLCKAPLVPPGTPVVNALAQQRSCIENILRACLSLPPENSMTLEHKLPRRLFQDKSKSIDSHPQGDKMVSNNHDIIG
;
A
#
# COMPACT_ATOMS: atom_id res chain seq x y z
N MET A 1 -11.06 4.10 -7.44
CA MET A 1 -10.40 5.33 -7.88
C MET A 1 -11.40 6.41 -8.25
N VAL A 2 -12.17 6.30 -9.34
CA VAL A 2 -13.20 7.31 -9.67
C VAL A 2 -14.27 7.40 -8.57
N ALA A 3 -14.87 6.26 -8.21
CA ALA A 3 -15.90 6.20 -7.16
C ALA A 3 -15.41 6.55 -5.74
N SER A 4 -14.09 6.67 -5.51
CA SER A 4 -13.55 7.02 -4.19
C SER A 4 -13.41 8.52 -3.95
N ASN A 5 -13.64 9.37 -4.96
CA ASN A 5 -13.52 10.82 -4.81
C ASN A 5 -14.69 11.55 -5.48
N SER A 6 -15.73 11.83 -4.70
CA SER A 6 -16.93 12.56 -5.12
C SER A 6 -16.74 14.08 -5.26
N ILE A 7 -15.60 14.61 -4.80
CA ILE A 7 -15.26 16.03 -4.98
C ILE A 7 -14.82 16.27 -6.43
N LEU A 8 -14.05 15.33 -6.99
CA LEU A 8 -13.54 15.42 -8.36
C LEU A 8 -14.52 14.88 -9.40
N TYR A 9 -15.29 13.84 -9.06
CA TYR A 9 -16.19 13.17 -10.00
C TYR A 9 -17.63 13.17 -9.49
N ARG A 10 -18.57 13.56 -10.35
CA ARG A 10 -20.00 13.47 -10.07
C ARG A 10 -20.48 12.01 -10.07
N PRO A 11 -21.64 11.72 -9.46
CA PRO A 11 -22.21 10.38 -9.49
C PRO A 11 -22.38 9.87 -10.93
N GLY A 12 -21.75 8.73 -11.23
CA GLY A 12 -21.79 8.09 -12.55
C GLY A 12 -20.82 8.67 -13.59
N GLU A 13 -20.11 9.76 -13.27
CA GLU A 13 -19.09 10.33 -14.14
C GLU A 13 -17.89 9.38 -14.28
N LYS A 14 -17.34 9.30 -15.49
CA LYS A 14 -16.13 8.55 -15.81
C LYS A 14 -15.28 9.38 -16.76
N PRO A 15 -13.94 9.39 -16.60
CA PRO A 15 -13.08 9.98 -17.60
C PRO A 15 -13.18 9.18 -18.91
N ASP A 16 -12.92 9.85 -20.02
CA ASP A 16 -12.72 9.18 -21.29
C ASP A 16 -11.53 8.22 -21.18
N HIS A 17 -11.75 6.97 -21.58
CA HIS A 17 -10.74 5.93 -21.46
C HIS A 17 -10.85 4.97 -22.64
N THR A 18 -9.85 5.01 -23.51
CA THR A 18 -9.79 4.19 -24.72
C THR A 18 -8.57 3.29 -24.67
N VAL A 19 -8.78 2.00 -24.95
CA VAL A 19 -7.69 1.01 -25.04
C VAL A 19 -7.64 0.49 -26.47
N VAL A 20 -6.47 0.58 -27.09
CA VAL A 20 -6.24 0.10 -28.45
C VAL A 20 -5.13 -0.95 -28.44
N ILE A 21 -5.40 -2.10 -29.03
CA ILE A 21 -4.41 -3.15 -29.26
C ILE A 21 -4.32 -3.37 -30.77
N LYS A 22 -3.14 -3.15 -31.34
CA LYS A 22 -2.86 -3.39 -32.76
C LYS A 22 -1.80 -4.45 -32.91
N TYR A 23 -2.05 -5.39 -33.80
CA TYR A 23 -1.06 -6.40 -34.15
C TYR A 23 -0.06 -5.84 -35.17
N VAL A 24 1.21 -5.82 -34.81
CA VAL A 24 2.31 -5.31 -35.64
C VAL A 24 3.41 -6.37 -35.67
N PRO A 25 3.49 -7.21 -36.72
CA PRO A 25 4.39 -8.37 -36.73
C PRO A 25 5.86 -8.06 -36.45
N TYR A 26 6.33 -6.90 -36.91
CA TYR A 26 7.74 -6.49 -36.79
C TYR A 26 8.25 -6.42 -35.34
N VAL A 27 7.38 -6.08 -34.37
CA VAL A 27 7.83 -5.89 -32.98
C VAL A 27 7.93 -7.19 -32.19
N GLY A 28 7.35 -8.30 -32.68
CA GLY A 28 7.40 -9.58 -31.98
C GLY A 28 6.86 -9.52 -30.54
N ASP A 29 7.61 -10.05 -29.57
CA ASP A 29 7.30 -10.01 -28.12
C ASP A 29 7.52 -8.62 -27.49
N SER A 30 8.23 -7.73 -28.20
CA SER A 30 8.57 -6.38 -27.76
C SER A 30 7.37 -5.43 -27.88
N LYS A 31 6.42 -5.59 -26.98
CA LYS A 31 5.20 -4.77 -26.88
C LYS A 31 5.57 -3.30 -26.68
N ARG A 32 4.88 -2.43 -27.43
CA ARG A 32 4.94 -0.98 -27.28
C ARG A 32 3.64 -0.50 -26.66
N ALA A 33 3.71 0.05 -25.46
CA ALA A 33 2.60 0.73 -24.81
C ALA A 33 2.80 2.24 -24.94
N LEU A 34 1.74 2.92 -25.38
CA LEU A 34 1.67 4.36 -25.54
C LEU A 34 0.45 4.81 -24.77
N ASP A 35 0.67 5.56 -23.70
CA ASP A 35 -0.39 6.04 -22.83
C ASP A 35 -0.32 7.57 -22.73
N GLU A 36 -1.48 8.21 -22.77
CA GLU A 36 -1.61 9.64 -22.52
C GLU A 36 -2.66 9.86 -21.43
N TYR A 37 -2.28 10.60 -20.40
CA TYR A 37 -3.16 10.97 -19.30
C TYR A 37 -3.30 12.48 -19.31
N THR A 38 -4.52 12.97 -19.52
CA THR A 38 -4.85 14.39 -19.39
C THR A 38 -5.75 14.57 -18.17
N SER A 39 -5.35 15.45 -17.26
CA SER A 39 -6.07 15.79 -16.03
C SER A 39 -6.32 17.28 -15.95
N GLU A 40 -7.51 17.67 -15.50
CA GLU A 40 -7.79 19.06 -15.13
C GLU A 40 -7.21 19.35 -13.74
N ILE A 41 -6.58 20.51 -13.59
CA ILE A 41 -6.00 21.00 -12.35
C ILE A 41 -6.60 22.38 -12.01
N LEU A 42 -6.11 23.01 -10.94
CA LEU A 42 -6.63 24.27 -10.42
C LEU A 42 -6.79 25.34 -11.53
N LEU A 43 -7.86 26.13 -11.43
CA LEU A 43 -8.20 27.23 -12.36
C LEU A 43 -8.37 26.80 -13.83
N GLY A 44 -8.85 25.58 -14.07
CA GLY A 44 -9.05 25.05 -15.43
C GLY A 44 -7.74 24.76 -16.17
N GLY A 45 -6.61 24.72 -15.46
CA GLY A 45 -5.34 24.28 -16.03
C GLY A 45 -5.42 22.80 -16.43
N HIS A 46 -4.56 22.38 -17.35
CA HIS A 46 -4.48 20.99 -17.79
C HIS A 46 -3.07 20.45 -17.56
N ASN A 47 -2.98 19.24 -17.03
CA ASN A 47 -1.75 18.48 -16.91
C ASN A 47 -1.83 17.26 -17.84
N THR A 48 -0.86 17.14 -18.76
CA THR A 48 -0.78 16.02 -19.69
C THR A 48 0.51 15.25 -19.46
N ILE A 49 0.40 13.94 -19.29
CA ILE A 49 1.51 13.01 -19.14
C ILE A 49 1.45 12.03 -20.32
N SER A 50 2.50 12.02 -21.15
CA SER A 50 2.65 11.04 -22.23
C SER A 50 3.75 10.04 -21.86
N MET A 51 3.44 8.75 -21.95
CA MET A 51 4.34 7.67 -21.59
C MET A 51 4.50 6.70 -22.76
N HIS A 52 5.74 6.33 -23.03
CA HIS A 52 6.07 5.26 -23.96
C HIS A 52 6.84 4.19 -23.19
N ASN A 53 6.29 2.99 -23.15
CA ASN A 53 6.93 1.84 -22.54
C ASN A 53 7.21 0.78 -23.60
N THR A 54 8.44 0.26 -23.60
CA THR A 54 8.83 -0.89 -24.40
C THR A 54 9.09 -2.04 -23.44
N CYS A 55 8.35 -3.12 -23.61
CA CYS A 55 8.42 -4.27 -22.72
C CYS A 55 8.37 -5.56 -23.53
N GLU A 56 9.23 -6.51 -23.18
CA GLU A 56 9.07 -7.90 -23.61
C GLU A 56 7.94 -8.51 -22.77
N ASP A 57 6.78 -8.74 -23.39
CA ASP A 57 5.54 -9.12 -22.69
C ASP A 57 5.73 -10.45 -21.96
N SER A 58 6.45 -11.40 -22.59
CA SER A 58 6.74 -12.71 -22.00
C SER A 58 7.65 -12.60 -20.77
N LEU A 59 8.64 -11.71 -20.78
CA LEU A 59 9.55 -11.51 -19.64
C LEU A 59 8.86 -10.80 -18.47
N LEU A 60 7.86 -9.96 -18.71
CA LEU A 60 7.03 -9.39 -17.65
C LEU A 60 6.01 -10.40 -17.11
N ALA A 61 5.41 -11.23 -17.98
CA ALA A 61 4.37 -12.19 -17.57
C ALA A 61 4.93 -13.37 -16.76
N SER A 62 6.09 -13.91 -17.15
CA SER A 62 6.69 -15.09 -16.52
C SER A 62 6.84 -14.98 -15.00
N PRO A 63 7.45 -13.90 -14.43
CA PRO A 63 7.57 -13.77 -12.98
C PRO A 63 6.21 -13.58 -12.29
N LEU A 64 5.24 -12.90 -12.92
CA LEU A 64 3.89 -12.75 -12.35
C LEU A 64 3.17 -14.10 -12.21
N ILE A 65 3.37 -15.01 -13.17
CA ILE A 65 2.82 -16.38 -13.10
C ILE A 65 3.46 -17.15 -11.94
N LEU A 66 4.78 -17.03 -11.76
CA LEU A 66 5.49 -17.66 -10.64
C LEU A 66 4.97 -17.13 -9.30
N ASP A 67 4.86 -15.81 -9.15
CA ASP A 67 4.32 -15.19 -7.93
C ASP A 67 2.89 -15.64 -7.64
N LEU A 68 2.07 -15.83 -8.68
CA LEU A 68 0.68 -16.27 -8.53
C LEU A 68 0.62 -17.68 -7.94
N ILE A 69 1.45 -18.60 -8.46
CA ILE A 69 1.52 -19.98 -7.97
C ILE A 69 2.06 -20.01 -6.54
N ILE A 70 3.13 -19.27 -6.25
CA ILE A 70 3.75 -19.22 -4.93
C ILE A 70 2.78 -18.65 -3.89
N LEU A 71 2.10 -17.54 -4.18
CA LEU A 71 1.14 -16.94 -3.26
C LEU A 71 -0.12 -17.80 -3.09
N ALA A 72 -0.59 -18.46 -4.15
CA ALA A 72 -1.73 -19.37 -4.06
C ALA A 72 -1.41 -20.59 -3.19
N GLU A 73 -0.23 -21.20 -3.37
CA GLU A 73 0.23 -22.32 -2.56
C GLU A 73 0.41 -21.90 -1.10
N LEU A 74 1.07 -20.76 -0.84
CA LEU A 74 1.22 -20.25 0.52
C LEU A 74 -0.13 -19.99 1.18
N SER A 75 -1.07 -19.38 0.46
CA SER A 75 -2.41 -19.10 0.97
C SER A 75 -3.16 -20.38 1.34
N SER A 76 -2.94 -21.48 0.62
CA SER A 76 -3.56 -22.78 0.92
C SER A 76 -3.10 -23.38 2.26
N ARG A 77 -1.94 -22.96 2.78
CA ARG A 77 -1.38 -23.42 4.06
C ARG A 77 -1.79 -22.55 5.25
N ILE A 78 -2.30 -21.34 5.01
CA ILE A 78 -2.70 -20.42 6.08
C ILE A 78 -4.09 -20.79 6.59
N GLN A 79 -4.22 -20.86 7.91
CA GLN A 79 -5.47 -21.13 8.60
C GLN A 79 -5.75 -20.01 9.61
N PHE A 80 -7.03 -19.68 9.76
CA PHE A 80 -7.51 -18.65 10.67
C PHE A 80 -8.41 -19.27 11.73
N THR A 81 -8.38 -18.71 12.93
CA THR A 81 -9.30 -19.04 14.01
C THR A 81 -9.66 -17.77 14.76
N SER A 82 -10.75 -17.80 15.52
CA SER A 82 -11.15 -16.69 16.38
C SER A 82 -11.14 -17.15 17.84
N PRO A 83 -10.98 -16.25 18.83
CA PRO A 83 -11.04 -16.64 20.24
C PRO A 83 -12.36 -17.34 20.62
N THR A 84 -13.42 -17.12 19.85
CA THR A 84 -14.75 -17.68 20.05
C THR A 84 -15.01 -19.00 19.33
N VAL A 85 -14.19 -19.38 18.35
CA VAL A 85 -14.41 -20.57 17.50
C VAL A 85 -13.15 -21.42 17.53
N ALA A 86 -13.25 -22.65 18.04
CA ALA A 86 -12.10 -23.54 18.19
C ALA A 86 -11.60 -24.16 16.86
N GLU A 87 -12.44 -24.17 15.82
CA GLU A 87 -12.09 -24.74 14.52
C GLU A 87 -11.31 -23.75 13.66
N TYR A 88 -10.32 -24.26 12.93
CA TYR A 88 -9.54 -23.49 11.97
C TYR A 88 -10.22 -23.51 10.60
N THR A 89 -10.27 -22.34 9.96
CA THR A 89 -10.83 -22.17 8.62
C THR A 89 -9.78 -21.62 7.66
N TYR A 90 -9.81 -22.07 6.41
CA TYR A 90 -8.97 -21.54 5.34
C TYR A 90 -9.53 -20.24 4.77
N PHE A 91 -8.78 -19.63 3.85
CA PHE A 91 -9.29 -18.52 3.03
C PHE A 91 -10.53 -18.92 2.23
N HIS A 92 -11.31 -17.90 1.85
CA HIS A 92 -12.39 -18.05 0.88
C HIS A 92 -11.83 -18.60 -0.45
N PRO A 93 -12.53 -19.52 -1.15
CA PRO A 93 -12.03 -20.13 -2.40
C PRO A 93 -11.65 -19.14 -3.49
N VAL A 94 -12.33 -17.99 -3.54
CA VAL A 94 -11.91 -16.82 -4.34
C VAL A 94 -10.83 -16.06 -3.57
N LEU A 95 -9.56 -16.33 -3.90
CA LEU A 95 -8.39 -15.74 -3.27
C LEU A 95 -8.15 -14.29 -3.75
N SER A 96 -8.85 -13.33 -3.14
CA SER A 96 -8.69 -11.89 -3.45
C SER A 96 -7.29 -11.34 -3.16
N ILE A 97 -6.46 -12.04 -2.37
CA ILE A 97 -5.04 -11.70 -2.16
C ILE A 97 -4.24 -11.70 -3.47
N LEU A 98 -4.62 -12.53 -4.45
CA LEU A 98 -3.96 -12.63 -5.75
C LEU A 98 -4.29 -11.44 -6.68
N SER A 99 -5.14 -10.50 -6.25
CA SER A 99 -5.57 -9.36 -7.07
C SER A 99 -4.42 -8.49 -7.56
N TYR A 100 -3.29 -8.46 -6.84
CA TYR A 100 -2.08 -7.75 -7.23
C TYR A 100 -1.53 -8.19 -8.59
N LEU A 101 -1.72 -9.47 -8.96
CA LEU A 101 -1.15 -10.09 -10.15
C LEU A 101 -2.15 -10.16 -11.32
N CYS A 102 -3.39 -9.71 -11.10
CA CYS A 102 -4.50 -9.86 -12.05
C CYS A 102 -5.05 -8.49 -12.47
N LYS A 103 -5.21 -8.28 -13.79
CA LYS A 103 -5.78 -7.03 -14.32
C LYS A 103 -7.26 -6.82 -13.93
N ALA A 104 -8.03 -7.91 -13.88
CA ALA A 104 -9.45 -7.92 -13.53
C ALA A 104 -9.67 -8.95 -12.41
N PRO A 105 -9.38 -8.59 -11.15
CA PRO A 105 -9.44 -9.53 -10.04
C PRO A 105 -10.87 -9.98 -9.76
N LEU A 106 -11.03 -11.28 -9.51
CA LEU A 106 -12.27 -11.85 -8.99
C LEU A 106 -12.28 -11.70 -7.47
N VAL A 107 -13.41 -11.27 -6.92
CA VAL A 107 -13.59 -11.06 -5.48
C VAL A 107 -14.82 -11.83 -4.98
N PRO A 108 -14.89 -12.18 -3.68
CA PRO A 108 -16.06 -12.81 -3.11
C PRO A 108 -17.35 -12.00 -3.33
N PRO A 109 -18.52 -12.64 -3.42
CA PRO A 109 -19.79 -11.95 -3.61
C PRO A 109 -20.04 -10.88 -2.53
N GLY A 110 -20.47 -9.69 -2.94
CA GLY A 110 -20.76 -8.57 -2.03
C GLY A 110 -19.53 -7.80 -1.54
N THR A 111 -18.31 -8.15 -1.98
CA THR A 111 -17.09 -7.41 -1.63
C THR A 111 -16.66 -6.43 -2.73
N PRO A 112 -16.02 -5.30 -2.37
CA PRO A 112 -15.58 -4.32 -3.36
C PRO A 112 -14.32 -4.78 -4.10
N VAL A 113 -14.23 -4.44 -5.38
CA VAL A 113 -13.02 -4.64 -6.18
C VAL A 113 -12.06 -3.47 -5.97
N VAL A 114 -10.84 -3.78 -5.54
CA VAL A 114 -9.75 -2.81 -5.37
C VAL A 114 -8.70 -3.06 -6.45
N ASN A 115 -8.49 -2.09 -7.35
CA ASN A 115 -7.49 -2.16 -8.43
C ASN A 115 -6.24 -1.30 -8.18
N ALA A 116 -6.13 -0.67 -7.00
CA ALA A 116 -4.97 0.15 -6.66
C ALA A 116 -3.78 -0.74 -6.25
N LEU A 117 -2.78 -0.82 -7.13
CA LEU A 117 -1.64 -1.75 -7.00
C LEU A 117 -0.92 -1.64 -5.64
N ALA A 118 -0.66 -0.43 -5.15
CA ALA A 118 0.00 -0.20 -3.87
C ALA A 118 -0.84 -0.70 -2.67
N GLN A 119 -2.16 -0.56 -2.72
CA GLN A 119 -3.06 -1.05 -1.66
C GLN A 119 -3.12 -2.58 -1.67
N GLN A 120 -3.16 -3.19 -2.85
CA GLN A 120 -3.09 -4.65 -3.00
C GLN A 120 -1.76 -5.21 -2.46
N ARG A 121 -0.63 -4.55 -2.75
CA ARG A 121 0.68 -4.90 -2.17
C ARG A 121 0.69 -4.80 -0.65
N SER A 122 0.19 -3.69 -0.11
CA SER A 122 0.11 -3.47 1.34
C SER A 122 -0.76 -4.52 2.03
N CYS A 123 -1.84 -4.98 1.38
CA CYS A 123 -2.66 -6.09 1.87
C CYS A 123 -1.83 -7.37 2.03
N ILE A 124 -1.09 -7.77 0.99
CA ILE A 124 -0.21 -8.96 1.03
C ILE A 124 0.83 -8.81 2.14
N GLU A 125 1.51 -7.66 2.20
CA GLU A 125 2.55 -7.39 3.20
C GLU A 125 1.99 -7.52 4.63
N ASN A 126 0.83 -6.92 4.90
CA ASN A 126 0.21 -6.95 6.23
C ASN A 126 -0.29 -8.35 6.62
N ILE A 127 -0.76 -9.17 5.68
CA ILE A 127 -1.12 -10.57 5.95
C ILE A 127 0.13 -11.35 6.35
N LEU A 128 1.23 -11.22 5.60
CA LEU A 128 2.49 -11.91 5.92
C LEU A 128 3.08 -11.44 7.25
N ARG A 129 2.99 -10.15 7.57
CA ARG A 129 3.37 -9.60 8.88
C ARG A 129 2.52 -10.18 10.02
N ALA A 130 1.21 -10.32 9.80
CA ALA A 130 0.33 -10.96 10.78
C ALA A 130 0.72 -12.41 11.06
N CYS A 131 1.13 -13.19 10.04
CA CYS A 131 1.67 -14.54 10.23
C CYS A 131 2.93 -14.57 11.13
N LEU A 132 3.68 -13.46 11.19
CA LEU A 132 4.86 -13.29 12.06
C LEU A 132 4.53 -12.60 13.39
N SER A 133 3.25 -12.41 13.72
CA SER A 133 2.80 -11.64 14.89
C SER A 133 3.31 -10.20 14.93
N LEU A 134 3.56 -9.60 13.77
CA LEU A 134 3.95 -8.20 13.64
C LEU A 134 2.71 -7.32 13.36
N PRO A 135 2.66 -6.09 13.92
CA PRO A 135 1.59 -5.16 13.62
C PRO A 135 1.65 -4.71 12.15
N PRO A 136 0.51 -4.29 11.57
CA PRO A 136 0.45 -3.78 10.20
C PRO A 136 1.26 -2.48 10.06
N GLU A 137 1.84 -2.29 8.88
CA GLU A 137 2.62 -1.10 8.55
C GLU A 137 1.68 0.09 8.30
N ASN A 138 1.94 1.21 8.99
CA ASN A 138 1.10 2.41 8.95
C ASN A 138 1.87 3.70 8.57
N SER A 139 3.21 3.63 8.49
CA SER A 139 4.07 4.75 8.09
C SER A 139 3.91 6.04 8.91
N MET A 140 3.34 5.99 10.11
CA MET A 140 3.10 7.20 10.92
C MET A 140 4.38 7.82 11.48
N THR A 141 5.42 7.02 11.75
CA THR A 141 6.74 7.44 12.25
C THR A 141 6.67 8.46 13.42
N LEU A 142 5.74 8.24 14.35
CA LEU A 142 5.42 9.19 15.42
C LEU A 142 6.59 9.43 16.38
N GLU A 143 7.46 8.45 16.54
CA GLU A 143 8.70 8.51 17.30
C GLU A 143 9.63 9.65 16.84
N HIS A 144 9.54 10.08 15.58
CA HIS A 144 10.28 11.20 15.02
C HIS A 144 9.49 12.52 15.00
N LYS A 145 8.17 12.46 15.21
CA LYS A 145 7.27 13.63 15.14
C LYS A 145 6.83 14.12 16.51
N LEU A 146 6.99 13.32 17.55
CA LEU A 146 6.55 13.62 18.90
C LEU A 146 7.73 13.76 19.87
N PRO A 147 7.60 14.60 20.92
CA PRO A 147 8.61 14.74 21.95
C PRO A 147 8.95 13.39 22.61
N ARG A 148 10.26 13.09 22.74
CA ARG A 148 10.77 11.82 23.31
C ARG A 148 10.19 11.46 24.68
N ARG A 149 9.81 12.46 25.48
CA ARG A 149 9.17 12.28 26.79
C ARG A 149 7.86 11.49 26.74
N LEU A 150 7.17 11.45 25.61
CA LEU A 150 5.92 10.69 25.44
C LEU A 150 6.16 9.19 25.28
N PHE A 151 7.39 8.78 24.98
CA PHE A 151 7.80 7.39 24.78
C PHE A 151 8.70 6.87 25.92
N GLN A 152 8.87 7.66 26.99
CA GLN A 152 9.58 7.23 28.19
C GLN A 152 8.59 6.56 29.13
N ASP A 153 8.77 5.26 29.35
CA ASP A 153 8.03 4.53 30.38
C ASP A 153 8.31 5.13 31.76
N LYS A 154 7.25 5.51 32.48
CA LYS A 154 7.34 5.98 33.88
C LYS A 154 7.91 4.93 34.84
N SER A 155 8.04 3.67 34.42
CA SER A 155 8.50 2.54 35.24
C SER A 155 10.01 2.53 35.54
N LYS A 156 10.82 3.43 34.96
CA LYS A 156 12.27 3.54 35.26
C LYS A 156 12.65 4.74 36.15
N SER A 157 11.70 5.32 36.88
CA SER A 157 11.95 6.46 37.80
C SER A 157 11.94 6.09 39.29
N ILE A 158 12.10 4.81 39.62
CA ILE A 158 12.44 4.36 40.97
C ILE A 158 13.90 3.92 40.90
N ASP A 159 14.82 4.88 41.05
CA ASP A 159 16.22 4.73 41.50
C ASP A 159 17.04 5.96 41.08
N SER A 160 16.67 7.13 41.58
CA SER A 160 17.64 8.19 41.82
C SER A 160 17.31 8.87 43.15
N HIS A 161 18.21 8.65 44.11
CA HIS A 161 18.21 9.36 45.39
C HIS A 161 18.18 10.88 45.17
N PRO A 162 17.51 11.65 46.04
CA PRO A 162 17.53 13.10 45.97
C PRO A 162 18.88 13.61 46.50
N GLN A 163 19.76 14.05 45.61
CA GLN A 163 20.91 14.87 45.99
C GLN A 163 20.64 16.33 45.63
N GLY A 164 20.18 17.05 46.66
CA GLY A 164 20.58 18.41 46.97
C GLY A 164 20.34 19.50 45.93
N ASP A 165 19.32 20.31 46.20
CA ASP A 165 19.27 21.70 45.77
C ASP A 165 20.61 22.40 46.03
N LYS A 166 21.33 22.73 44.95
CA LYS A 166 22.23 23.89 44.93
C LYS A 166 21.81 24.81 43.80
N MET A 167 20.95 25.73 44.21
CA MET A 167 20.78 27.07 43.67
C MET A 167 22.16 27.66 43.29
N VAL A 168 22.42 27.85 42.00
CA VAL A 168 23.44 28.79 41.51
C VAL A 168 22.73 29.75 40.57
N SER A 169 22.41 30.90 41.13
CA SER A 169 21.92 32.08 40.42
C SER A 169 23.07 32.82 39.72
N ASN A 170 22.71 33.39 38.57
CA ASN A 170 23.19 34.64 37.98
C ASN A 170 24.33 34.62 36.96
N ASN A 171 23.91 34.99 35.74
CA ASN A 171 24.43 36.04 34.86
C ASN A 171 25.85 35.94 34.32
N HIS A 172 25.96 35.91 32.98
CA HIS A 172 26.58 36.93 32.10
C HIS A 172 26.12 36.61 30.66
N ASP A 173 25.31 37.47 30.05
CA ASP A 173 25.67 38.46 29.01
C ASP A 173 26.03 37.81 27.65
N ILE A 174 25.20 37.91 26.61
CA ILE A 174 25.03 39.06 25.68
C ILE A 174 26.25 39.26 24.74
N ILE A 175 26.00 38.92 23.46
CA ILE A 175 26.65 39.35 22.20
C ILE A 175 28.01 38.71 21.82
N GLY A 176 28.03 38.18 20.58
CA GLY A 176 29.22 37.74 19.84
C GLY A 176 28.83 36.84 18.68
#